data_AF-D7CUJ7-F1
#
_entry.id   AF-D7CUJ7-F1
#
_cell.length_a   1.000
_cell.length_b   1.000
_cell.length_c   1.000
_cell.angle_alpha   90.00
_cell.angle_beta   90.00
_cell.angle_gamma   90.00
#
_symmetry.space_group_name_H-M   'P 1'
#
loop_
_entity.id
_entity.type
_entity.pdbx_description
1 polymer ?
#
loop_
_entity_poly.entity_id
_entity_poly.type
_entity_poly.pdbx_seq_one_letter_code
_entity_poly.pdbx_strand_id
1 'polypeptide(L)'
;MEALFAVVAGGIFASAVYLMLSRNTLRFIFGLGLMTNAVNLLIFTVGRLTRGQPPLIPAGETVPPPGVANALPQALILTAIVIGFGLLAFSAVLVLRNFEELATVDPDAIRVAEPPEPTGAEPEPLAEAPTGVREAL
;
A
#
# COMPACT_ATOMS: atom_id res chain seq x y z
N MET A 1 14.23 -12.09 -19.29
CA MET A 1 13.42 -12.23 -18.06
C MET A 1 13.07 -10.86 -17.49
N GLU A 2 14.03 -9.94 -17.42
CA GLU A 2 13.83 -8.56 -16.92
C GLU A 2 12.68 -7.81 -17.61
N ALA A 3 12.56 -7.88 -18.94
CA ALA A 3 11.46 -7.24 -19.67
C ALA A 3 10.07 -7.75 -19.24
N LEU A 4 9.91 -9.03 -18.93
CA LEU A 4 8.65 -9.59 -18.43
C LEU A 4 8.31 -9.00 -17.06
N PHE A 5 9.27 -8.96 -16.14
CA PHE A 5 9.09 -8.35 -14.83
C PHE A 5 8.80 -6.86 -14.91
N ALA A 6 9.43 -6.13 -15.85
CA ALA A 6 9.16 -4.72 -16.08
C ALA A 6 7.71 -4.48 -16.55
N VAL A 7 7.20 -5.30 -17.49
CA VAL A 7 5.81 -5.21 -17.96
C VAL A 7 4.82 -5.54 -16.83
N VAL A 8 5.08 -6.61 -16.07
CA VAL A 8 4.24 -6.99 -14.92
C VAL A 8 4.23 -5.90 -13.85
N ALA A 9 5.41 -5.39 -13.48
CA ALA A 9 5.52 -4.29 -12.51
C ALA A 9 4.78 -3.05 -13.01
N GLY A 10 4.92 -2.68 -14.28
CA GLY A 10 4.18 -1.59 -14.89
C GLY A 10 2.66 -1.77 -14.82
N GLY A 11 2.16 -2.99 -15.08
CA GLY A 11 0.74 -3.31 -14.97
C GLY A 11 0.20 -3.21 -13.53
N ILE A 12 0.98 -3.67 -12.55
CA ILE A 12 0.63 -3.54 -11.13
C ILE A 12 0.66 -2.06 -10.71
N PHE A 13 1.68 -1.29 -11.14
CA PHE A 13 1.76 0.16 -10.92
C PHE A 13 0.53 0.89 -11.48
N ALA A 14 0.16 0.62 -12.74
CA ALA A 14 -1.00 1.23 -13.36
C ALA A 14 -2.29 0.90 -12.59
N SER A 15 -2.45 -0.36 -12.17
CA SER A 15 -3.60 -0.81 -11.39
C SER A 15 -3.65 -0.16 -9.99
N ALA A 16 -2.49 -0.03 -9.33
CA ALA A 16 -2.37 0.60 -8.03
C ALA A 16 -2.76 2.09 -8.11
N VAL A 17 -2.20 2.82 -9.07
CA VAL A 17 -2.54 4.23 -9.31
C VAL A 17 -4.02 4.39 -9.64
N TYR A 18 -4.57 3.54 -10.51
CA TYR A 18 -5.99 3.57 -10.85
C TYR A 18 -6.89 3.41 -9.62
N LEU A 19 -6.57 2.46 -8.72
CA LEU A 19 -7.33 2.26 -7.49
C LEU A 19 -7.16 3.42 -6.50
N MET A 20 -5.97 3.99 -6.39
CA MET A 20 -5.71 5.16 -5.53
C MET A 20 -6.45 6.41 -6.00
N LEU A 21 -6.69 6.56 -7.31
CA LEU A 21 -7.47 7.68 -7.86
C LEU A 21 -8.99 7.45 -7.80
N SER A 22 -9.45 6.29 -7.30
CA SER A 22 -10.87 6.02 -7.23
C SER A 22 -11.53 6.75 -6.06
N ARG A 23 -12.79 7.16 -6.26
CA ARG A 23 -13.64 7.82 -5.26
C ARG A 23 -14.16 6.83 -4.20
N ASN A 24 -13.26 6.09 -3.59
CA ASN A 24 -13.57 5.12 -2.54
C ASN A 24 -12.32 4.86 -1.68
N THR A 25 -12.39 5.17 -0.39
CA THR A 25 -11.26 5.05 0.54
C THR A 25 -10.78 3.61 0.75
N LEU A 26 -11.66 2.60 0.61
CA LEU A 26 -11.24 1.19 0.66
C LEU A 26 -10.43 0.80 -0.58
N ARG A 27 -10.86 1.24 -1.76
CA ARG A 27 -10.10 1.02 -3.00
C ARG A 27 -8.74 1.71 -2.94
N PHE A 28 -8.64 2.88 -2.31
CA PHE A 28 -7.36 3.52 -2.04
C PHE A 28 -6.41 2.63 -1.22
N ILE A 29 -6.90 1.99 -0.15
CA ILE A 29 -6.09 1.06 0.68
C ILE A 29 -5.60 -0.13 -0.16
N PHE A 30 -6.46 -0.73 -0.97
CA PHE A 30 -6.05 -1.81 -1.88
C PHE A 30 -5.00 -1.33 -2.90
N GLY A 31 -5.16 -0.10 -3.40
CA GLY A 31 -4.17 0.56 -4.24
C GLY A 31 -2.82 0.74 -3.54
N LEU A 32 -2.80 1.15 -2.27
CA LEU A 32 -1.59 1.29 -1.46
C LEU A 32 -0.86 -0.05 -1.26
N GLY A 33 -1.62 -1.13 -1.02
CA GLY A 33 -1.09 -2.48 -0.93
C GLY A 33 -0.48 -2.97 -2.25
N LEU A 34 -1.16 -2.74 -3.37
CA LEU A 34 -0.64 -3.06 -4.71
C LEU A 34 0.59 -2.23 -5.07
N MET A 35 0.61 -0.95 -4.71
CA MET A 35 1.75 -0.05 -4.91
C MET A 35 3.00 -0.58 -4.20
N THR A 36 2.85 -1.01 -2.94
CA THR A 36 3.95 -1.61 -2.16
C THR A 36 4.54 -2.83 -2.87
N ASN A 37 3.69 -3.71 -3.39
CA ASN A 37 4.13 -4.89 -4.15
C ASN A 37 4.81 -4.50 -5.47
N ALA A 38 4.30 -3.49 -6.19
CA ALA A 38 4.88 -2.99 -7.42
C ALA A 38 6.29 -2.42 -7.21
N VAL A 39 6.47 -1.62 -6.16
CA VAL A 39 7.78 -1.07 -5.76
C VAL A 39 8.75 -2.18 -5.37
N ASN A 40 8.31 -3.19 -4.61
CA ASN A 40 9.16 -4.33 -4.24
C ASN A 40 9.65 -5.11 -5.48
N LEU A 41 8.77 -5.35 -6.46
CA LEU A 41 9.15 -5.97 -7.72
C LEU A 41 10.09 -5.11 -8.56
N LEU A 42 9.92 -3.78 -8.52
CA LEU A 42 10.81 -2.85 -9.22
C LEU A 42 12.23 -2.90 -8.62
N ILE A 43 12.35 -2.83 -7.28
CA ILE A 43 13.65 -2.95 -6.58
C ILE A 43 14.30 -4.30 -6.90
N PHE A 44 13.51 -5.38 -6.89
CA PHE A 44 13.99 -6.72 -7.26
C PHE A 44 14.54 -6.76 -8.70
N THR A 45 13.85 -6.10 -9.64
CA THR A 45 14.25 -6.05 -11.05
C THR A 45 15.55 -5.28 -11.27
N VAL A 46 15.73 -4.15 -10.58
CA VAL A 46 16.97 -3.34 -10.61
C VAL A 46 18.16 -4.10 -10.02
N GLY A 47 17.90 -5.02 -9.08
CA GLY A 47 18.90 -5.85 -8.41
C GLY A 47 19.67 -6.87 -9.26
N ARG A 48 19.34 -6.96 -10.57
CA ARG A 48 19.72 -8.02 -11.53
C ARG A 48 19.18 -9.40 -11.13
N LEU A 49 18.32 -9.93 -12.00
CA LEU A 49 17.75 -11.29 -11.88
C LEU A 49 18.77 -12.35 -12.31
N THR A 50 19.88 -12.43 -11.58
CA THR A 50 20.84 -13.54 -11.72
C THR A 50 20.33 -14.73 -10.90
N ARG A 51 20.30 -15.92 -11.52
CA ARG A 51 20.11 -17.17 -10.79
C ARG A 51 21.37 -17.44 -9.98
N GLY A 52 21.39 -16.94 -8.76
CA GLY A 52 22.46 -17.15 -7.81
C GLY A 52 22.03 -17.99 -6.63
N GLN A 53 23.00 -18.48 -5.86
CA GLN A 53 22.74 -19.05 -4.55
C GLN A 53 22.28 -17.96 -3.57
N PRO A 54 21.56 -18.32 -2.49
CA PRO A 54 21.20 -17.38 -1.44
C PRO A 54 22.43 -16.60 -0.95
N PRO A 55 22.33 -15.30 -0.64
CA PRO A 55 23.44 -14.48 -0.16
C PRO A 55 23.75 -14.80 1.31
N LEU A 56 24.18 -16.03 1.57
CA LEU A 56 24.52 -16.55 2.88
C LEU A 56 25.99 -16.96 2.88
N ILE A 57 26.69 -16.61 3.94
CA ILE A 57 28.08 -17.02 4.15
C ILE A 57 28.06 -18.34 4.93
N PRO A 58 28.68 -19.42 4.40
CA PRO A 58 28.78 -20.69 5.11
C PRO A 58 29.50 -20.55 6.46
N ALA A 59 29.16 -21.43 7.41
CA ALA A 59 29.79 -21.42 8.73
C ALA A 59 31.30 -21.70 8.62
N GLY A 60 32.12 -20.80 9.17
CA GLY A 60 33.58 -20.89 9.13
C GLY A 60 34.24 -20.18 7.95
N GLU A 61 33.46 -19.59 7.04
CA GLU A 61 33.96 -18.77 5.94
C GLU A 61 33.78 -17.27 6.21
N THR A 62 34.60 -16.44 5.56
CA THR A 62 34.56 -14.97 5.69
C THR A 62 34.04 -14.28 4.43
N VAL A 63 33.95 -15.01 3.31
CA VAL A 63 33.57 -14.49 2.00
C VAL A 63 32.49 -15.42 1.42
N PRO A 64 31.44 -14.89 0.77
CA PRO A 64 30.44 -15.73 0.13
C PRO A 64 31.03 -16.49 -1.06
N PRO A 65 30.53 -17.71 -1.34
CA PRO A 65 30.94 -18.47 -2.51
C PRO A 65 30.60 -17.73 -3.81
N PRO A 66 31.34 -17.98 -4.91
CA PRO A 66 31.06 -17.36 -6.20
C PRO A 66 29.66 -17.74 -6.70
N GLY A 67 28.95 -16.76 -7.26
CA GLY A 67 27.61 -16.96 -7.80
C GLY A 67 26.47 -16.79 -6.78
N VAL A 68 26.71 -16.17 -5.63
CA VAL A 68 25.61 -15.70 -4.76
C VAL A 68 24.83 -14.55 -5.39
N ALA A 69 23.55 -14.45 -5.08
CA ALA A 69 22.70 -13.33 -5.48
C ALA A 69 23.10 -12.02 -4.75
N ASN A 70 22.69 -10.89 -5.31
CA ASN A 70 22.94 -9.58 -4.69
C ASN A 70 22.11 -9.43 -3.40
N ALA A 71 22.78 -9.22 -2.27
CA ALA A 71 22.14 -9.06 -0.95
C ALA A 71 21.48 -7.68 -0.77
N LEU A 72 21.95 -6.65 -1.45
CA LEU A 72 21.51 -5.27 -1.25
C LEU A 72 20.03 -5.06 -1.63
N PRO A 73 19.55 -5.47 -2.82
CA PRO A 73 18.13 -5.39 -3.16
C PRO A 73 17.24 -6.17 -2.19
N GLN A 74 17.72 -7.31 -1.67
CA GLN A 74 16.96 -8.16 -0.74
C GLN A 74 16.74 -7.46 0.61
N ALA A 75 17.79 -6.83 1.15
CA ALA A 75 17.69 -6.05 2.39
C ALA A 75 16.78 -4.82 2.23
N LEU A 76 16.85 -4.14 1.08
CA LEU A 76 15.98 -3.01 0.78
C LEU A 76 14.51 -3.42 0.69
N ILE A 77 14.22 -4.56 0.05
CA ILE A 77 12.85 -5.08 -0.05
C ILE A 77 12.31 -5.46 1.33
N LEU A 78 13.09 -6.14 2.18
CA LEU A 78 12.65 -6.47 3.54
C LEU A 78 12.26 -5.22 4.34
N THR A 79 13.05 -4.15 4.21
CA THR A 79 12.76 -2.85 4.84
C THR A 79 11.49 -2.23 4.26
N ALA A 80 11.34 -2.23 2.93
CA ALA A 80 10.17 -1.70 2.25
C ALA A 80 8.88 -2.46 2.63
N ILE A 81 8.95 -3.77 2.80
CA ILE A 81 7.82 -4.60 3.25
C ILE A 81 7.33 -4.15 4.64
N VAL A 82 8.24 -3.94 5.59
CA VAL A 82 7.87 -3.53 6.96
C VAL A 82 7.25 -2.13 6.97
N ILE A 83 7.83 -1.18 6.23
CA ILE A 83 7.28 0.18 6.11
C ILE A 83 5.90 0.14 5.44
N GLY A 84 5.78 -0.59 4.32
CA GLY A 84 4.52 -0.74 3.60
C GLY A 84 3.43 -1.40 4.45
N PHE A 85 3.77 -2.41 5.24
CA PHE A 85 2.85 -3.02 6.20
C PHE A 85 2.38 -2.02 7.26
N GLY A 86 3.30 -1.24 7.85
CA GLY A 86 2.98 -0.21 8.83
C GLY A 86 2.03 0.85 8.27
N LEU A 87 2.30 1.35 7.06
CA LEU A 87 1.43 2.30 6.37
C LEU A 87 0.06 1.69 6.07
N LEU A 88 0.00 0.46 5.57
CA LEU A 88 -1.25 -0.22 5.25
C LEU A 88 -2.11 -0.45 6.50
N ALA A 89 -1.52 -0.92 7.60
CA ALA A 89 -2.21 -1.13 8.86
C ALA A 89 -2.73 0.20 9.45
N PHE A 90 -1.90 1.24 9.45
CA PHE A 90 -2.28 2.57 9.91
C PHE A 90 -3.44 3.14 9.08
N SER A 91 -3.32 3.11 7.74
CA SER A 91 -4.38 3.59 6.85
C SER A 91 -5.68 2.79 6.99
N ALA A 92 -5.59 1.46 7.20
CA ALA A 92 -6.77 0.63 7.43
C ALA A 92 -7.51 1.02 8.73
N VAL A 93 -6.78 1.24 9.83
CA VAL A 93 -7.39 1.71 11.09
C VAL A 93 -7.99 3.10 10.92
N LEU A 94 -7.31 4.00 10.20
CA LEU A 94 -7.81 5.35 9.96
C LEU A 94 -9.12 5.33 9.16
N VAL A 95 -9.20 4.55 8.08
CA VAL A 95 -10.43 4.43 7.28
C VAL A 95 -11.54 3.77 8.08
N LEU A 96 -11.24 2.77 8.92
CA LEU A 96 -12.23 2.18 9.81
C LEU A 96 -12.80 3.23 10.78
N ARG A 97 -11.94 3.99 11.47
CA ARG A 97 -12.37 5.05 12.39
C ARG A 97 -13.20 6.13 11.69
N ASN A 98 -12.77 6.54 10.51
CA ASN A 98 -13.50 7.52 9.71
C ASN A 98 -14.89 6.99 9.30
N PHE A 99 -14.98 5.71 8.93
CA PHE A 99 -16.26 5.08 8.62
C PHE A 99 -17.17 4.96 9.85
N GLU A 100 -16.62 4.67 11.03
CA GLU A 100 -17.39 4.63 12.29
C GLU A 100 -18.00 6.00 12.64
N GLU A 101 -17.31 7.08 12.33
CA GLU A 101 -17.75 8.46 12.62
C GLU A 101 -18.68 9.04 11.56
N LEU A 102 -18.37 8.82 10.28
CA LEU A 102 -19.03 9.49 9.15
C LEU A 102 -19.93 8.57 8.32
N ALA A 103 -19.93 7.26 8.58
CA ALA A 103 -20.69 6.23 7.88
C ALA A 103 -20.55 6.25 6.35
N THR A 104 -19.43 6.80 5.83
CA THR A 104 -19.16 6.92 4.40
C THR A 104 -17.73 6.51 4.09
N VAL A 105 -17.56 5.95 2.89
CA VAL A 105 -16.25 5.63 2.29
C VAL A 105 -15.98 6.48 1.06
N ASP A 106 -16.85 7.45 0.76
CA ASP A 106 -16.67 8.42 -0.30
C ASP A 106 -15.82 9.59 0.21
N PRO A 107 -14.59 9.80 -0.32
CA PRO A 107 -13.74 10.91 0.10
C PRO A 107 -14.37 12.28 -0.12
N ASP A 108 -15.20 12.46 -1.15
CA ASP A 108 -15.82 13.75 -1.48
C ASP A 108 -16.96 14.11 -0.51
N ALA A 109 -17.50 13.13 0.23
CA ALA A 109 -18.51 13.34 1.26
C ALA A 109 -17.92 13.77 2.61
N ILE A 110 -16.60 13.65 2.79
CA ILE A 110 -15.91 13.93 4.06
C ILE A 110 -15.58 15.43 4.14
N ARG A 111 -16.61 16.25 4.41
CA ARG A 111 -16.53 17.72 4.38
C ARG A 111 -16.52 18.40 5.75
N VAL A 112 -16.26 17.65 6.83
CA VAL A 112 -16.35 18.15 8.23
C VAL A 112 -15.47 19.38 8.49
N ALA A 113 -14.34 19.50 7.80
CA ALA A 113 -13.41 20.62 7.94
C ALA A 113 -13.63 21.75 6.92
N GLU A 114 -14.52 21.56 5.94
CA GLU A 114 -14.75 22.58 4.91
C GLU A 114 -15.68 23.69 5.41
N PRO A 115 -15.45 24.95 5.02
CA PRO A 115 -16.38 26.03 5.30
C PRO A 115 -17.72 25.76 4.60
N PRO A 116 -18.85 26.14 5.23
CA PRO A 116 -20.18 25.93 4.65
C PRO A 116 -20.30 26.63 3.29
N GLU A 117 -20.98 25.99 2.34
CA GLU A 117 -21.10 26.57 1.01
C GLU A 117 -21.87 27.90 1.02
N PRO A 118 -21.42 28.90 0.27
CA PRO A 118 -22.05 30.22 0.23
C PRO A 118 -23.47 30.20 -0.39
N THR A 119 -23.91 29.06 -0.92
CA THR A 119 -25.22 28.85 -1.55
C THR A 119 -26.36 28.62 -0.54
N GLY A 120 -26.05 28.42 0.75
CA GLY A 120 -27.07 28.16 1.78
C GLY A 120 -27.77 26.81 1.65
N ALA A 121 -27.26 25.91 0.79
CA ALA A 121 -27.68 24.52 0.76
C ALA A 121 -27.09 23.81 1.98
N GLU A 122 -27.94 23.25 2.83
CA GLU A 122 -27.49 22.42 3.94
C GLU A 122 -26.76 21.20 3.39
N PRO A 123 -25.61 20.81 3.99
CA PRO A 123 -24.91 19.60 3.58
C PRO A 123 -25.85 18.41 3.72
N GLU A 124 -25.85 17.55 2.70
CA GLU A 124 -26.66 16.33 2.70
C GLU A 124 -26.32 15.50 3.96
N PRO A 125 -27.31 15.11 4.78
CA PRO A 125 -27.04 14.42 6.04
C PRO A 125 -26.23 13.14 5.79
N LEU A 126 -25.13 12.99 6.51
CA LEU A 126 -24.39 11.73 6.53
C LEU A 126 -25.33 10.61 7.00
N ALA A 127 -25.24 9.44 6.37
CA ALA A 127 -26.02 8.28 6.78
C ALA A 127 -25.77 7.97 8.26
N GLU A 128 -26.80 7.56 9.02
CA GLU A 128 -26.62 7.19 10.42
C GLU A 128 -25.66 5.99 10.52
N ALA A 129 -24.65 6.11 11.38
CA ALA A 129 -23.70 5.04 11.64
C ALA A 129 -24.43 3.77 12.14
N PRO A 130 -24.07 2.57 11.65
CA PRO A 130 -24.73 1.34 12.06
C PRO A 130 -24.60 1.12 13.57
N THR A 131 -25.75 0.95 14.22
CA THR A 131 -25.93 1.01 15.69
C THR A 131 -25.10 -0.03 16.46
N GLY A 132 -24.62 -1.10 15.79
CA GLY A 132 -23.89 -2.20 16.43
C GLY A 132 -22.40 -1.98 16.69
N VAL A 133 -21.78 -0.92 16.17
CA VAL A 133 -20.33 -0.67 16.41
C VAL A 133 -20.08 0.04 17.75
N ARG A 134 -21.09 0.74 18.28
CA ARG A 134 -20.97 1.49 19.55
C ARG A 134 -20.87 0.62 20.80
N GLU A 135 -21.24 -0.66 20.73
CA GLU A 135 -21.28 -1.58 21.90
C GLU A 135 -20.09 -2.55 21.98
N ALA A 136 -19.16 -2.51 21.02
CA ALA A 136 -18.02 -3.45 20.95
C ALA A 136 -16.69 -2.91 21.52
N LEU A 137 -16.71 -1.74 22.18
CA LEU A 137 -15.60 -1.14 22.93
C LEU A 137 -16.03 -0.88 24.38
#